data_AF-A0A3S4HPV1-F1
#
_entry.id   AF-A0A3S4HPV1-F1
#
_cell.length_a   1.000
_cell.length_b   1.000
_cell.length_c   1.000
_cell.angle_alpha   90.00
_cell.angle_beta   90.00
_cell.angle_gamma   90.00
#
_symmetry.space_group_name_H-M   'P 1'
#
loop_
_entity.id
_entity.type
_entity.pdbx_description
1 polymer ?
#
loop_
_entity_poly.entity_id
_entity_poly.type
_entity_poly.pdbx_seq_one_letter_code
_entity_poly.pdbx_strand_id
1 'polypeptide(L)'
;MKQDALAASAMPQKKTGLGLVAVVSALFLAAVDSTIVSTVLPVIGGRLGHPALYPWVMSAFLLPVALVAPLAGACGDRLGVSATLKACLLLFLAASALAAVSPGMGLLIAARALQGIGAGGIIVLSYSLLASLFDAEKRGKMQGMLSGVWGLSAILGPLLGSVLASSFGWRAIFWFNLPVGGTGVIVAVCDTAGRQRQRQGSS
;
A
#
# COMPACT_ATOMS: atom_id res chain seq x y z
N MET A 1 28.96 1.23 -34.15
CA MET A 1 28.84 2.67 -33.76
C MET A 1 27.44 3.12 -33.32
N LYS A 2 26.39 2.27 -33.24
CA LYS A 2 25.08 2.65 -32.66
C LYS A 2 24.62 1.82 -31.44
N GLN A 3 25.41 0.81 -31.03
CA GLN A 3 25.08 -0.03 -29.87
C GLN A 3 25.73 0.44 -28.56
N ASP A 4 26.77 1.27 -28.63
CA ASP A 4 27.49 1.76 -27.44
C ASP A 4 26.77 2.91 -26.70
N ALA A 5 25.76 3.54 -27.35
CA ALA A 5 25.00 4.65 -26.78
C ALA A 5 23.81 4.23 -25.88
N LEU A 6 23.40 2.95 -25.92
CA LEU A 6 22.31 2.42 -25.07
C LEU A 6 22.79 1.94 -23.69
N ALA A 7 24.11 1.80 -23.50
CA ALA A 7 24.70 1.41 -22.22
C ALA A 7 24.97 2.60 -21.27
N ALA A 8 24.76 3.84 -21.72
CA ALA A 8 25.22 5.06 -21.03
C ALA A 8 24.20 5.72 -20.09
N SER A 9 23.15 5.02 -19.65
CA SER A 9 22.21 5.54 -18.63
C SER A 9 22.15 4.69 -17.35
N ALA A 10 23.19 3.90 -17.07
CA ALA A 10 23.38 3.27 -15.76
C ALA A 10 24.04 4.27 -14.80
N MET A 11 23.31 5.28 -14.33
CA MET A 11 23.83 6.13 -13.26
C MET A 11 23.94 5.33 -11.95
N PRO A 12 25.05 5.47 -11.19
CA PRO A 12 25.26 4.76 -9.94
C PRO A 12 24.29 5.29 -8.87
N GLN A 13 23.30 4.47 -8.53
CA GLN A 13 22.18 4.79 -7.65
C GLN A 13 22.58 4.76 -6.16
N LYS A 14 23.27 5.79 -5.67
CA LYS A 14 23.69 5.92 -4.26
C LYS A 14 22.65 6.50 -3.29
N LYS A 15 21.34 6.34 -3.55
CA LYS A 15 20.23 6.79 -2.65
C LYS A 15 19.17 5.70 -2.41
N THR A 16 19.59 4.45 -2.34
CA THR A 16 18.72 3.25 -2.35
C THR A 16 17.96 3.00 -1.03
N GLY A 17 18.47 3.47 0.11
CA GLY A 17 17.89 3.12 1.42
C GLY A 17 16.53 3.76 1.71
N LEU A 18 16.40 5.07 1.52
CA LEU A 18 15.20 5.79 1.94
C LEU A 18 13.98 5.47 1.05
N GLY A 19 14.18 5.38 -0.26
CA GLY A 19 13.14 4.95 -1.20
C GLY A 19 12.71 3.50 -0.97
N LEU A 20 13.64 2.61 -0.65
CA LEU A 20 13.34 1.21 -0.31
C LEU A 20 12.45 1.12 0.94
N VAL A 21 12.81 1.85 2.01
CA VAL A 21 12.01 1.89 3.25
C VAL A 21 10.59 2.40 2.95
N ALA A 22 10.45 3.47 2.16
CA ALA A 22 9.14 4.02 1.80
C ALA A 22 8.22 2.99 1.15
N VAL A 23 8.76 2.25 0.17
CA VAL A 23 8.02 1.25 -0.61
C VAL A 23 7.67 0.04 0.24
N VAL A 24 8.61 -0.43 1.05
CA VAL A 24 8.39 -1.54 1.98
C VAL A 24 7.35 -1.17 3.03
N SER A 25 7.37 0.04 3.56
CA SER A 25 6.35 0.54 4.50
C SER A 25 4.97 0.66 3.86
N ALA A 26 4.88 1.17 2.62
CA ALA A 26 3.61 1.25 1.90
C ALA A 26 3.02 -0.14 1.61
N LEU A 27 3.86 -1.08 1.18
CA LEU A 27 3.46 -2.46 0.97
C LEU A 27 3.03 -3.13 2.28
N PHE A 28 3.77 -2.93 3.36
CA PHE A 28 3.45 -3.44 4.69
C PHE A 28 2.10 -2.93 5.19
N LEU A 29 1.81 -1.64 5.01
CA LEU A 29 0.50 -1.07 5.35
C LEU A 29 -0.63 -1.78 4.62
N ALA A 30 -0.51 -1.95 3.29
CA ALA A 30 -1.53 -2.62 2.50
C ALA A 30 -1.70 -4.11 2.90
N ALA A 31 -0.60 -4.78 3.24
CA ALA A 31 -0.61 -6.16 3.70
C ALA A 31 -1.26 -6.31 5.08
N VAL A 32 -0.96 -5.43 6.03
CA VAL A 32 -1.59 -5.41 7.37
C VAL A 32 -3.09 -5.14 7.26
N ASP A 33 -3.52 -4.17 6.44
CA ASP A 33 -4.94 -3.86 6.26
C ASP A 33 -5.72 -5.05 5.66
N SER A 34 -5.06 -5.82 4.77
CA SER A 34 -5.65 -7.03 4.19
C SER A 34 -5.90 -8.13 5.22
N THR A 35 -5.13 -8.17 6.32
CA THR A 35 -5.24 -9.21 7.36
C THR A 35 -6.04 -8.75 8.58
N ILE A 36 -5.89 -7.50 9.01
CA ILE A 36 -6.46 -6.95 10.26
C ILE A 36 -7.99 -7.02 10.30
N VAL A 37 -8.66 -6.70 9.18
CA VAL A 37 -10.12 -6.62 9.12
C VAL A 37 -10.75 -7.99 9.36
N SER A 38 -10.07 -9.09 9.00
CA SER A 38 -10.62 -10.45 9.15
C SER A 38 -10.93 -10.79 10.60
N THR A 39 -10.10 -10.28 11.51
CA THR A 39 -10.22 -10.56 12.95
C THR A 39 -11.29 -9.74 13.65
N VAL A 40 -11.61 -8.56 13.11
CA VAL A 40 -12.58 -7.64 13.72
C VAL A 40 -13.97 -7.72 13.09
N LEU A 41 -14.12 -8.51 12.01
CA LEU A 41 -15.38 -8.66 11.30
C LEU A 41 -16.55 -9.05 12.22
N PRO A 42 -16.39 -9.98 13.21
CA PRO A 42 -17.46 -10.28 14.16
C PRO A 42 -17.86 -9.07 15.03
N VAL A 43 -16.89 -8.22 15.41
CA VAL A 43 -17.11 -7.02 16.23
C VAL A 43 -17.83 -5.93 15.45
N ILE A 44 -17.42 -5.70 14.19
CA ILE A 44 -18.10 -4.79 13.25
C ILE A 44 -19.55 -5.22 13.09
N GLY A 45 -19.75 -6.51 12.92
CA GLY A 45 -21.05 -7.12 12.74
C GLY A 45 -22.00 -6.97 13.92
N GLY A 46 -21.52 -7.25 15.13
CA GLY A 46 -22.31 -7.08 16.35
C GLY A 46 -22.72 -5.63 16.63
N ARG A 47 -22.00 -4.65 16.08
CA ARG A 47 -22.25 -3.21 16.29
C ARG A 47 -23.14 -2.58 15.21
N LEU A 48 -22.98 -2.95 13.94
CA LEU A 48 -23.70 -2.34 12.81
C LEU A 48 -24.91 -3.18 12.33
N GLY A 49 -25.07 -4.40 12.86
CA GLY A 49 -26.11 -5.34 12.43
C GLY A 49 -25.90 -5.80 10.99
N HIS A 50 -26.93 -6.43 10.42
CA HIS A 50 -26.95 -6.92 9.03
C HIS A 50 -25.90 -7.99 8.72
N PRO A 51 -25.97 -9.19 9.35
CA PRO A 51 -25.03 -10.29 9.14
C PRO A 51 -24.89 -10.75 7.69
N ALA A 52 -25.96 -10.60 6.89
CA ALA A 52 -25.93 -10.88 5.45
C ALA A 52 -24.89 -10.05 4.67
N LEU A 53 -24.46 -8.90 5.21
CA LEU A 53 -23.48 -8.02 4.59
C LEU A 53 -22.02 -8.27 5.04
N TYR A 54 -21.77 -9.20 5.98
CA TYR A 54 -20.40 -9.44 6.48
C TYR A 54 -19.42 -9.89 5.39
N PRO A 55 -19.76 -10.83 4.50
CA PRO A 55 -18.83 -11.26 3.46
C PRO A 55 -18.45 -10.12 2.52
N TRP A 56 -19.37 -9.16 2.30
CA TRP A 56 -19.14 -8.02 1.42
C TRP A 56 -18.09 -7.06 1.93
N VAL A 57 -17.82 -6.99 3.25
CA VAL A 57 -16.75 -6.14 3.80
C VAL A 57 -15.37 -6.60 3.29
N MET A 58 -15.18 -7.91 3.12
CA MET A 58 -13.96 -8.49 2.54
C MET A 58 -13.98 -8.45 1.03
N SER A 59 -15.07 -8.94 0.42
CA SER A 59 -15.18 -9.04 -1.03
C SER A 59 -15.05 -7.68 -1.70
N ALA A 60 -15.67 -6.64 -1.13
CA ALA A 60 -15.57 -5.29 -1.66
C ALA A 60 -14.14 -4.76 -1.63
N PHE A 61 -13.27 -5.21 -0.72
CA PHE A 61 -11.85 -4.84 -0.76
C PHE A 61 -11.05 -5.69 -1.75
N LEU A 62 -11.23 -7.01 -1.72
CA LEU A 62 -10.43 -7.95 -2.52
C LEU A 62 -10.73 -7.88 -4.02
N LEU A 63 -11.99 -7.64 -4.40
CA LEU A 63 -12.39 -7.55 -5.81
C LEU A 63 -11.66 -6.39 -6.52
N PRO A 64 -11.70 -5.14 -6.03
CA PRO A 64 -10.91 -4.07 -6.61
C PRO A 64 -9.41 -4.30 -6.55
N VAL A 65 -8.87 -4.89 -5.47
CA VAL A 65 -7.43 -5.23 -5.41
C VAL A 65 -7.00 -6.05 -6.62
N ALA A 66 -7.78 -7.08 -6.96
CA ALA A 66 -7.51 -7.94 -8.12
C ALA A 66 -7.72 -7.21 -9.46
N LEU A 67 -8.81 -6.45 -9.59
CA LEU A 67 -9.19 -5.78 -10.85
C LEU A 67 -8.28 -4.59 -11.18
N VAL A 68 -7.80 -3.87 -10.17
CA VAL A 68 -7.00 -2.65 -10.34
C VAL A 68 -5.54 -2.98 -10.60
N ALA A 69 -5.07 -4.17 -10.26
CA ALA A 69 -3.69 -4.60 -10.48
C ALA A 69 -3.15 -4.29 -11.90
N PRO A 70 -3.79 -4.73 -13.00
CA PRO A 70 -3.31 -4.41 -14.36
C PRO A 70 -3.45 -2.92 -14.70
N LEU A 71 -4.51 -2.26 -14.22
CA LEU A 71 -4.76 -0.84 -14.48
C LEU A 71 -3.69 0.05 -13.81
N ALA A 72 -3.33 -0.28 -12.58
CA ALA A 72 -2.31 0.43 -11.82
C ALA A 72 -0.92 0.26 -12.46
N GLY A 73 -0.60 -0.93 -12.96
CA GLY A 73 0.62 -1.18 -13.74
C GLY A 73 0.69 -0.26 -14.98
N ALA A 74 -0.35 -0.28 -15.81
CA ALA A 74 -0.43 0.56 -17.00
C ALA A 74 -0.39 2.07 -16.68
N CYS A 75 -1.03 2.49 -15.59
CA CYS A 75 -0.93 3.87 -15.10
C CYS A 75 0.48 4.22 -14.61
N GLY A 76 1.16 3.29 -13.95
CA GLY A 76 2.55 3.42 -13.54
C GLY A 76 3.51 3.60 -14.72
N ASP A 77 3.29 2.87 -15.81
CA ASP A 77 4.11 2.95 -17.01
C ASP A 77 3.95 4.29 -17.73
N ARG A 78 2.74 4.87 -17.73
CA ARG A 78 2.43 6.14 -18.40
C ARG A 78 2.74 7.39 -17.56
N LEU A 79 2.37 7.36 -16.27
CA LEU A 79 2.44 8.53 -15.37
C LEU A 79 3.67 8.48 -14.45
N GLY A 80 4.41 7.36 -14.44
CA GLY A 80 5.54 7.11 -13.57
C GLY A 80 5.14 6.37 -12.29
N VAL A 81 5.79 5.22 -12.05
CA VAL A 81 5.52 4.31 -10.94
C VAL A 81 5.45 5.01 -9.57
N SER A 82 6.41 5.92 -9.29
CA SER A 82 6.44 6.64 -8.00
C SER A 82 5.28 7.63 -7.83
N ALA A 83 4.88 8.32 -8.90
CA ALA A 83 3.77 9.27 -8.85
C ALA A 83 2.43 8.53 -8.66
N THR A 84 2.23 7.46 -9.42
CA THR A 84 1.04 6.60 -9.31
C THR A 84 0.96 5.94 -7.93
N LEU A 85 2.08 5.47 -7.38
CA LEU A 85 2.12 4.86 -6.04
C LEU A 85 1.64 5.86 -4.97
N LYS A 86 2.09 7.11 -5.03
CA LYS A 86 1.63 8.17 -4.12
C LYS A 86 0.13 8.44 -4.24
N ALA A 87 -0.41 8.47 -5.46
CA ALA A 87 -1.84 8.65 -5.68
C ALA A 87 -2.65 7.49 -5.09
N CYS A 88 -2.23 6.24 -5.30
CA CYS A 88 -2.85 5.06 -4.70
C CYS A 88 -2.79 5.08 -3.16
N LEU A 89 -1.67 5.54 -2.59
CA LEU A 89 -1.52 5.68 -1.14
C LEU A 89 -2.45 6.74 -0.55
N LEU A 90 -2.59 7.90 -1.20
CA LEU A 90 -3.54 8.93 -0.79
C LEU A 90 -4.98 8.43 -0.87
N LEU A 91 -5.33 7.71 -1.94
CA LEU A 91 -6.65 7.10 -2.10
C LEU A 91 -6.94 6.10 -0.98
N PHE A 92 -5.98 5.23 -0.68
CA PHE A 92 -6.09 4.27 0.40
C PHE A 92 -6.33 4.95 1.76
N LEU A 93 -5.58 6.01 2.06
CA LEU A 93 -5.72 6.77 3.31
C LEU A 93 -7.08 7.49 3.41
N ALA A 94 -7.52 8.14 2.34
CA ALA A 94 -8.82 8.80 2.29
C ALA A 94 -9.97 7.79 2.46
N ALA A 95 -9.88 6.64 1.81
CA ALA A 95 -10.83 5.56 1.97
C ALA A 95 -10.82 4.98 3.39
N SER A 96 -9.64 4.88 4.02
CA SER A 96 -9.52 4.46 5.42
C SER A 96 -10.19 5.44 6.37
N ALA A 97 -9.98 6.76 6.18
CA ALA A 97 -10.69 7.77 6.95
C ALA A 97 -12.22 7.66 6.78
N LEU A 98 -12.69 7.41 5.55
CA LEU A 98 -14.11 7.22 5.25
C LEU A 98 -14.68 5.98 5.96
N ALA A 99 -13.95 4.87 5.96
CA ALA A 99 -14.32 3.66 6.71
C ALA A 99 -14.33 3.91 8.22
N ALA A 100 -13.36 4.68 8.73
CA ALA A 100 -13.27 5.04 10.13
C ALA A 100 -14.44 5.91 10.62
N VAL A 101 -15.07 6.68 9.72
CA VAL A 101 -16.26 7.49 10.04
C VAL A 101 -17.59 6.83 9.65
N SER A 102 -17.59 5.63 9.06
CA SER A 102 -18.80 5.05 8.46
C SER A 102 -19.91 4.74 9.49
N PRO A 103 -21.14 5.24 9.34
CA PRO A 103 -22.22 5.01 10.31
C PRO A 103 -22.93 3.66 10.14
N GLY A 104 -22.73 2.98 9.01
CA GLY A 104 -23.46 1.76 8.63
C GLY A 104 -22.65 0.85 7.69
N MET A 105 -23.12 -0.39 7.51
CA MET A 105 -22.46 -1.39 6.65
C MET A 105 -22.33 -0.94 5.19
N GLY A 106 -23.34 -0.27 4.64
CA GLY A 106 -23.30 0.18 3.24
C GLY A 106 -22.13 1.13 2.96
N LEU A 107 -21.96 2.17 3.78
CA LEU A 107 -20.84 3.11 3.62
C LEU A 107 -19.48 2.44 3.93
N LEU A 108 -19.45 1.52 4.89
CA LEU A 108 -18.24 0.74 5.18
C LEU A 108 -17.81 -0.09 3.97
N ILE A 109 -18.75 -0.79 3.32
CA ILE A 109 -18.49 -1.60 2.11
C ILE A 109 -18.01 -0.72 0.97
N ALA A 110 -18.65 0.43 0.74
CA ALA A 110 -18.22 1.38 -0.30
C ALA A 110 -16.81 1.93 -0.01
N ALA A 111 -16.52 2.26 1.25
CA ALA A 111 -15.19 2.69 1.67
C ALA A 111 -14.15 1.58 1.47
N ARG A 112 -14.49 0.32 1.79
CA ARG A 112 -13.63 -0.85 1.53
C ARG A 112 -13.36 -1.06 0.04
N ALA A 113 -14.36 -0.82 -0.82
CA ALA A 113 -14.16 -0.86 -2.26
C ALA A 113 -13.14 0.18 -2.73
N LEU A 114 -13.30 1.43 -2.29
CA LEU A 114 -12.35 2.49 -2.60
C LEU A 114 -10.96 2.20 -2.03
N GLN A 115 -10.89 1.63 -0.83
CA GLN A 115 -9.64 1.26 -0.18
C GLN A 115 -8.95 0.12 -0.94
N GLY A 116 -9.70 -0.84 -1.47
CA GLY A 116 -9.19 -1.93 -2.31
C GLY A 116 -8.56 -1.43 -3.61
N ILE A 117 -9.12 -0.39 -4.23
CA ILE A 117 -8.51 0.26 -5.41
C ILE A 117 -7.13 0.80 -5.06
N GLY A 118 -7.02 1.52 -3.93
CA GLY A 118 -5.74 2.02 -3.44
C GLY A 118 -4.75 0.90 -3.12
N ALA A 119 -5.19 -0.13 -2.39
CA ALA A 119 -4.36 -1.26 -1.98
C ALA A 119 -3.81 -2.05 -3.17
N GLY A 120 -4.63 -2.35 -4.19
CA GLY A 120 -4.19 -3.07 -5.38
C GLY A 120 -3.08 -2.33 -6.13
N GLY A 121 -3.24 -1.01 -6.27
CA GLY A 121 -2.21 -0.16 -6.87
C GLY A 121 -0.93 -0.10 -6.04
N ILE A 122 -1.04 0.03 -4.71
CA ILE A 122 0.12 0.01 -3.81
C ILE A 122 0.91 -1.30 -3.97
N ILE A 123 0.24 -2.45 -3.95
CA ILE A 123 0.91 -3.76 -4.04
C ILE A 123 1.66 -3.89 -5.36
N VAL A 124 0.98 -3.65 -6.49
CA VAL A 124 1.58 -3.83 -7.83
C VAL A 124 2.74 -2.86 -8.06
N LEU A 125 2.54 -1.57 -7.75
CA LEU A 125 3.57 -0.56 -7.99
C LEU A 125 4.75 -0.72 -7.03
N SER A 126 4.52 -1.20 -5.81
CA SER A 126 5.60 -1.55 -4.88
C SER A 126 6.44 -2.70 -5.41
N TYR A 127 5.82 -3.74 -5.99
CA TYR A 127 6.53 -4.86 -6.57
C TYR A 127 7.35 -4.43 -7.79
N SER A 128 6.77 -3.61 -8.66
CA SER A 128 7.45 -3.04 -9.82
C SER A 128 8.65 -2.18 -9.40
N LEU A 129 8.46 -1.29 -8.42
CA LEU A 129 9.53 -0.42 -7.95
C LEU A 129 10.64 -1.22 -7.25
N LEU A 130 10.29 -2.20 -6.41
CA LEU A 130 11.27 -3.11 -5.83
C LEU A 130 12.03 -3.89 -6.90
N ALA A 131 11.36 -4.43 -7.92
CA ALA A 131 12.03 -5.16 -9.01
C ALA A 131 13.05 -4.29 -9.77
N SER A 132 12.83 -2.96 -9.83
CA SER A 132 13.79 -2.02 -10.42
C SER A 132 15.02 -1.75 -9.54
N LEU A 133 14.95 -2.01 -8.23
CA LEU A 133 16.03 -1.78 -7.25
C LEU A 133 16.96 -2.97 -7.06
N PHE A 134 16.57 -4.16 -7.52
CA PHE A 134 17.34 -5.39 -7.33
C PHE A 134 17.82 -5.94 -8.67
N ASP A 135 19.11 -6.19 -8.78
CA ASP A 135 19.70 -6.94 -9.90
C ASP A 135 19.08 -8.34 -10.01
N ALA A 136 19.12 -8.93 -11.21
CA ALA A 136 18.55 -10.25 -11.47
C ALA A 136 19.03 -11.33 -10.48
N GLU A 137 20.31 -11.27 -10.09
CA GLU A 137 20.95 -12.19 -9.15
C GLU A 137 20.44 -12.05 -7.70
N LYS A 138 19.95 -10.86 -7.32
CA LYS A 138 19.46 -10.56 -5.97
C LYS A 138 17.94 -10.71 -5.84
N ARG A 139 17.25 -11.23 -6.87
CA ARG A 139 15.80 -11.48 -6.83
C ARG A 139 15.39 -12.42 -5.70
N GLY A 140 16.24 -13.35 -5.30
CA GLY A 140 16.01 -14.20 -4.11
C GLY A 140 15.89 -13.38 -2.83
N LYS A 141 16.75 -12.37 -2.64
CA LYS A 141 16.68 -11.45 -1.49
C LYS A 141 15.42 -10.58 -1.53
N MET A 142 15.04 -10.10 -2.72
CA MET A 142 13.79 -9.35 -2.91
C MET A 142 12.58 -10.21 -2.51
N GLN A 143 12.48 -11.45 -3.01
CA GLN A 143 11.40 -12.37 -2.65
C GLN A 143 11.38 -12.69 -1.15
N GLY A 144 12.55 -12.89 -0.52
CA GLY A 144 12.65 -13.06 0.93
C GLY A 144 12.11 -11.85 1.71
N MET A 145 12.42 -10.63 1.25
CA MET A 145 11.89 -9.40 1.85
C MET A 145 10.38 -9.25 1.67
N LEU A 146 9.86 -9.52 0.46
CA LEU A 146 8.42 -9.52 0.19
C LEU A 146 7.69 -10.53 1.10
N SER A 147 8.18 -11.77 1.15
CA SER A 147 7.65 -12.80 2.04
C SER A 147 7.75 -12.40 3.52
N GLY A 148 8.82 -11.72 3.92
CA GLY A 148 8.98 -11.18 5.27
C GLY A 148 7.93 -10.12 5.61
N VAL A 149 7.62 -9.21 4.68
CA VAL A 149 6.56 -8.21 4.85
C VAL A 149 5.20 -8.87 5.02
N TRP A 150 4.86 -9.82 4.16
CA TRP A 150 3.59 -10.55 4.26
C TRP A 150 3.50 -11.40 5.52
N GLY A 151 4.56 -12.12 5.87
CA GLY A 151 4.63 -12.94 7.08
C GLY A 151 4.50 -12.11 8.36
N LEU A 152 5.20 -10.97 8.43
CA LEU A 152 5.09 -10.05 9.55
C LEU A 152 3.68 -9.45 9.64
N SER A 153 3.08 -9.09 8.50
CA SER A 153 1.71 -8.56 8.44
C SER A 153 0.65 -9.58 8.85
N ALA A 154 0.88 -10.87 8.56
CA ALA A 154 0.00 -11.96 8.97
C ALA A 154 -0.02 -12.17 10.49
N ILE A 155 1.07 -11.82 11.19
CA ILE A 155 1.15 -11.88 12.65
C ILE A 155 0.62 -10.58 13.26
N LEU A 156 1.14 -9.44 12.80
CA LEU A 156 0.82 -8.13 13.38
C LEU A 156 -0.62 -7.70 13.09
N GLY A 157 -1.19 -8.06 11.93
CA GLY A 157 -2.57 -7.70 11.60
C GLY A 157 -3.57 -8.21 12.64
N PRO A 158 -3.69 -9.52 12.89
CA PRO A 158 -4.54 -10.08 13.93
C PRO A 158 -4.26 -9.54 15.35
N LEU A 159 -3.00 -9.40 15.71
CA LEU A 159 -2.58 -8.89 17.02
C LEU A 159 -3.05 -7.44 17.23
N LEU A 160 -2.76 -6.56 16.28
CA LEU A 160 -3.18 -5.16 16.34
C LEU A 160 -4.70 -5.04 16.24
N GLY A 161 -5.34 -5.81 15.35
CA GLY A 161 -6.80 -5.81 15.17
C GLY A 161 -7.55 -6.18 16.44
N SER A 162 -7.15 -7.26 17.10
CA SER A 162 -7.78 -7.72 18.34
C SER A 162 -7.60 -6.72 19.49
N VAL A 163 -6.40 -6.18 19.68
CA VAL A 163 -6.12 -5.19 20.74
C VAL A 163 -6.81 -3.85 20.48
N LEU A 164 -6.77 -3.35 19.24
CA LEU A 164 -7.41 -2.09 18.87
C LEU A 164 -8.94 -2.19 18.97
N ALA A 165 -9.53 -3.28 18.46
CA ALA A 165 -10.98 -3.46 18.48
C ALA A 165 -11.54 -3.63 19.89
N SER A 166 -10.80 -4.31 20.78
CA SER A 166 -11.20 -4.49 22.19
C SER A 166 -11.04 -3.22 23.01
N SER A 167 -9.97 -2.44 22.79
CA SER A 167 -9.65 -1.26 23.62
C SER A 167 -10.32 0.03 23.14
N PHE A 168 -10.32 0.28 21.83
CA PHE A 168 -10.75 1.54 21.22
C PHE A 168 -11.94 1.38 20.24
N GLY A 169 -12.41 0.15 20.06
CA GLY A 169 -13.48 -0.19 19.12
C GLY A 169 -12.97 -0.45 17.69
N TRP A 170 -13.83 -1.07 16.87
CA TRP A 170 -13.46 -1.54 15.53
C TRP A 170 -12.99 -0.42 14.58
N ARG A 171 -13.42 0.83 14.80
CA ARG A 171 -13.05 2.00 13.96
C ARG A 171 -11.56 2.33 14.09
N ALA A 172 -10.93 1.95 15.21
CA ALA A 172 -9.53 2.25 15.49
C ALA A 172 -8.57 1.60 14.50
N ILE A 173 -8.93 0.46 13.89
CA ILE A 173 -8.10 -0.19 12.87
C ILE A 173 -7.93 0.68 11.61
N PHE A 174 -8.97 1.43 11.25
CA PHE A 174 -8.94 2.33 10.09
C PHE A 174 -8.21 3.63 10.43
N TRP A 175 -8.37 4.13 11.66
CA TRP A 175 -7.58 5.25 12.15
C TRP A 175 -6.09 4.93 12.25
N PHE A 176 -5.72 3.69 12.59
CA PHE A 176 -4.33 3.24 12.65
C PHE A 176 -3.62 3.29 11.29
N ASN A 177 -4.35 3.10 10.19
CA ASN A 177 -3.77 3.19 8.85
C ASN A 177 -3.28 4.60 8.50
N LEU A 178 -3.88 5.66 9.07
CA LEU A 178 -3.53 7.05 8.78
C LEU A 178 -2.12 7.46 9.23
N PRO A 179 -1.68 7.24 10.49
CA PRO A 179 -0.31 7.53 10.88
C PRO A 179 0.71 6.64 10.16
N VAL A 180 0.40 5.36 9.95
CA VAL A 180 1.31 4.43 9.27
C VAL A 180 1.43 4.78 7.77
N GLY A 181 0.32 5.06 7.08
CA GLY A 181 0.35 5.50 5.69
C GLY A 181 0.85 6.93 5.52
N GLY A 182 0.59 7.81 6.48
CA GLY A 182 1.12 9.17 6.51
C GLY A 182 2.64 9.20 6.51
N THR A 183 3.29 8.33 7.29
CA THR A 183 4.76 8.20 7.24
C THR A 183 5.24 7.68 5.88
N GLY A 184 4.53 6.71 5.27
CA GLY A 184 4.81 6.26 3.90
C GLY A 184 4.72 7.37 2.85
N VAL A 185 3.70 8.24 2.94
CA VAL A 185 3.54 9.41 2.06
C VAL A 185 4.69 10.40 2.26
N ILE A 186 5.02 10.74 3.51
CA ILE A 186 6.09 11.69 3.83
C ILE A 186 7.43 11.20 3.27
N VAL A 187 7.76 9.93 3.46
CA VAL A 187 9.02 9.37 2.96
C VAL A 187 9.03 9.31 1.42
N ALA A 188 7.92 8.93 0.79
CA ALA A 188 7.81 8.90 -0.68
C ALA A 188 7.88 10.31 -1.31
N VAL A 189 7.30 11.32 -0.66
CA VAL A 189 7.38 12.73 -1.08
C VAL A 189 8.80 13.27 -0.90
N CYS A 190 9.45 12.98 0.23
CA CYS A 190 10.84 13.38 0.48
C CYS A 190 11.84 12.78 -0.52
N ASP A 191 11.67 11.51 -0.94
CA ASP A 191 12.52 10.91 -1.98
C ASP A 191 12.35 11.61 -3.34
N THR A 192 11.10 11.97 -3.69
CA THR A 192 10.81 12.68 -4.95
C THR A 192 11.43 14.07 -4.97
N ALA A 193 11.32 14.83 -3.87
CA ALA A 193 11.89 16.17 -3.74
C ALA A 193 13.44 16.15 -3.80
N GLY A 194 14.06 15.11 -3.26
CA GLY A 194 15.51 14.90 -3.35
C GLY A 194 16.04 14.63 -4.76
N ARG A 195 15.20 14.08 -5.66
CA ARG A 195 15.55 13.82 -7.07
C ARG A 195 15.43 15.07 -7.95
N GLN A 196 14.45 15.93 -7.71
CA GLN A 196 14.30 17.18 -8.48
C GLN A 196 15.43 18.18 -8.18
N ARG A 197 15.87 18.29 -6.91
CA ARG A 197 17.02 19.14 -6.54
C ARG A 197 18.33 18.72 -7.20
N GLN A 198 18.55 17.42 -7.44
CA GLN A 198 19.76 16.95 -8.12
C GLN A 198 19.75 17.22 -9.62
N ARG A 199 18.59 17.28 -10.27
CA ARG A 199 18.48 17.67 -11.69
C ARG A 199 18.70 19.16 -11.93
N GLN A 200 18.39 20.02 -10.96
CA GLN A 200 18.60 21.47 -11.07
C GLN A 200 20.02 21.92 -10.66
N GLY A 201 20.74 21.12 -9.87
CA GLY A 201 22.13 21.43 -9.48
C GLY A 201 23.21 21.02 -10.50
N SER A 202 22.81 20.46 -11.65
CA SER A 202 23.72 20.02 -12.73
C SER A 202 23.55 20.84 -14.02
N SER A 203 22.96 22.04 -13.93
CA SER A 203 22.79 22.99 -15.03
C SER A 203 23.58 24.26 -14.77
#